data_AF-A0A936ANW8-F1
#
_entry.id   AF-A0A936ANW8-F1
#
_cell.length_a   1.000
_cell.length_b   1.000
_cell.length_c   1.000
_cell.angle_alpha   90.00
_cell.angle_beta   90.00
_cell.angle_gamma   90.00
#
_symmetry.space_group_name_H-M   'P 1'
#
loop_
_entity.id
_entity.type
_entity.pdbx_description
1 polymer ?
#
loop_
_entity_poly.entity_id
_entity_poly.type
_entity_poly.pdbx_seq_one_letter_code
_entity_poly.pdbx_strand_id
1 'polypeptide(L)'
;MSAQEVIQEPKPAITLRLETDLVSIDVTVIDRQGNYIRDMKPDEFTLYEDGKPRKIDFFTTNDSLTLTRPLAVVFALDTSGSLKPEESRTLHQAAM
;
A
#
# COMPACT_ATOMS: atom_id res chain seq x y z
N MET A 1 59.82 -8.10 -37.72
CA MET A 1 58.87 -6.97 -37.55
C MET A 1 57.80 -7.47 -36.61
N SER A 2 57.77 -6.96 -35.37
CA SER A 2 56.83 -7.40 -34.33
C SER A 2 55.78 -6.32 -34.12
N ALA A 3 54.51 -6.67 -34.29
CA ALA A 3 53.39 -5.80 -33.96
C ALA A 3 53.18 -5.82 -32.44
N GLN A 4 53.19 -4.64 -31.81
CA GLN A 4 52.75 -4.48 -30.42
C GLN A 4 51.24 -4.38 -30.41
N GLU A 5 50.60 -5.32 -29.73
CA GLU A 5 49.18 -5.29 -29.43
C GLU A 5 48.95 -4.29 -28.29
N VAL A 6 48.27 -3.18 -28.60
CA VAL A 6 47.94 -2.15 -27.62
C VAL A 6 46.82 -2.69 -26.73
N ILE A 7 47.17 -3.06 -25.50
CA ILE A 7 46.19 -3.43 -24.47
C ILE A 7 45.47 -2.14 -24.06
N GLN A 8 44.23 -1.97 -24.50
CA GLN A 8 43.36 -0.87 -24.05
C GLN A 8 42.90 -1.16 -22.62
N GLU A 9 43.20 -0.27 -21.68
CA GLU A 9 42.68 -0.36 -20.32
C GLU A 9 41.14 -0.17 -20.32
N PRO A 10 40.38 -1.03 -19.61
CA PRO A 10 38.93 -0.91 -19.55
C PRO A 10 38.56 0.38 -18.80
N LYS A 11 37.98 1.33 -19.53
CA LYS A 11 37.45 2.57 -18.97
C LYS A 11 36.37 2.23 -17.92
N PRO A 12 36.43 2.77 -16.69
CA PRO A 12 35.46 2.43 -15.67
C PRO A 12 34.05 2.80 -16.13
N ALA A 13 33.14 1.83 -16.09
CA ALA A 13 31.74 2.02 -16.45
C ALA A 13 31.09 2.96 -15.44
N ILE A 14 30.51 4.05 -15.93
CA ILE A 14 29.75 5.00 -15.10
C ILE A 14 28.47 4.29 -14.66
N THR A 15 28.31 4.08 -13.36
CA THR A 15 27.09 3.49 -12.79
C THR A 15 26.17 4.62 -12.31
N LEU A 16 24.98 4.73 -12.89
CA LEU A 16 23.95 5.67 -12.47
C LEU A 16 23.08 5.01 -11.38
N ARG A 17 22.98 5.62 -10.20
CA ARG A 17 22.08 5.20 -9.12
C ARG A 17 21.07 6.32 -8.87
N LEU A 18 19.79 5.96 -8.91
CA LEU A 18 18.67 6.87 -8.66
C LEU A 18 17.96 6.41 -7.39
N GLU A 19 17.75 7.33 -6.46
CA GLU A 19 16.91 7.14 -5.27
C GLU A 19 15.61 7.92 -5.48
N THR A 20 14.48 7.28 -5.21
CA THR A 20 13.15 7.87 -5.36
C THR A 20 12.26 7.43 -4.20
N ASP A 21 11.44 8.35 -3.72
CA ASP A 21 10.44 8.07 -2.71
C ASP A 21 9.16 7.59 -3.38
N LEU A 22 8.63 6.45 -2.93
CA LEU A 22 7.35 5.94 -3.36
C LEU A 22 6.30 6.29 -2.31
N VAL A 23 5.29 7.06 -2.71
CA VAL A 23 4.17 7.45 -1.87
C VAL A 23 2.93 6.68 -2.29
N SER A 24 2.32 5.95 -1.37
CA SER A 24 1.08 5.19 -1.59
C SER A 24 -0.12 5.94 -1.03
N ILE A 25 -1.18 6.07 -1.82
CA ILE A 25 -2.42 6.74 -1.43
C ILE A 25 -3.57 5.74 -1.53
N ASP A 26 -4.33 5.60 -0.45
CA ASP A 26 -5.52 4.75 -0.43
C ASP A 26 -6.77 5.57 -0.72
N VAL A 27 -7.58 5.10 -1.67
CA VAL A 27 -8.82 5.76 -2.09
C VAL A 27 -9.98 4.77 -2.02
N THR A 28 -11.13 5.24 -1.53
CA THR A 28 -12.40 4.50 -1.53
C THR A 28 -13.42 5.27 -2.36
N VAL A 29 -14.03 4.61 -3.33
CA VAL A 29 -15.03 5.21 -4.22
C VAL A 29 -16.40 4.58 -3.93
N ILE A 30 -17.41 5.42 -3.76
CA ILE A 30 -18.80 5.03 -3.54
C ILE A 30 -19.72 5.70 -4.55
N ASP A 31 -20.79 5.02 -4.96
CA ASP A 31 -21.85 5.61 -5.77
C ASP A 31 -22.79 6.48 -4.92
N ARG A 32 -23.80 7.08 -5.57
CA ARG A 32 -24.79 7.93 -4.89
C ARG A 32 -25.72 7.17 -3.95
N GLN A 33 -25.80 5.85 -4.10
CA GLN A 33 -26.62 4.95 -3.29
C GLN A 33 -25.81 4.37 -2.11
N GLY A 34 -24.49 4.65 -2.04
CA GLY A 34 -23.59 4.16 -1.00
C GLY A 34 -22.92 2.83 -1.33
N ASN A 35 -23.05 2.30 -2.55
CA ASN A 35 -22.39 1.07 -2.93
C ASN A 35 -20.92 1.34 -3.30
N TYR A 36 -20.03 0.44 -2.89
CA TYR A 36 -18.62 0.49 -3.27
C TYR A 36 -18.44 0.17 -4.76
N ILE A 37 -17.71 1.04 -5.45
CA ILE A 37 -17.27 0.83 -6.82
C ILE A 37 -15.89 0.19 -6.79
N ARG A 38 -15.72 -0.98 -7.42
CA ARG A 38 -14.51 -1.82 -7.28
C ARG A 38 -13.69 -1.92 -8.56
N ASP A 39 -14.29 -1.61 -9.71
CA ASP A 39 -13.77 -1.81 -11.06
C ASP A 39 -13.19 -0.52 -11.67
N MET A 40 -12.66 0.36 -10.83
CA MET A 40 -12.11 1.64 -11.27
C MET A 40 -10.81 1.47 -12.05
N LYS A 41 -10.63 2.32 -13.06
CA LYS A 41 -9.46 2.36 -13.93
C LYS A 41 -8.56 3.55 -13.58
N PRO A 42 -7.24 3.45 -13.81
CA PRO A 42 -6.31 4.55 -13.54
C PRO A 42 -6.72 5.86 -14.23
N ASP A 43 -7.23 5.75 -15.46
CA ASP A 43 -7.60 6.86 -16.34
C ASP A 43 -8.80 7.67 -15.82
N GLU A 44 -9.51 7.15 -14.82
CA GLU A 44 -10.64 7.79 -14.15
C GLU A 44 -10.20 8.66 -12.95
N PHE A 45 -8.90 8.71 -12.68
CA PHE A 45 -8.31 9.52 -11.61
C PHE A 45 -7.39 10.61 -12.16
N THR A 46 -7.47 11.78 -11.54
CA THR A 46 -6.47 12.84 -11.70
C THR A 46 -5.89 13.18 -10.34
N LEU A 47 -4.59 12.91 -10.17
CA LEU A 47 -3.88 13.26 -8.95
C LEU A 47 -3.32 14.68 -9.06
N TYR A 48 -3.53 15.49 -8.03
CA TYR A 48 -2.90 16.80 -7.90
C TYR A 48 -2.08 16.85 -6.62
N GLU A 49 -0.89 17.44 -6.71
CA GLU A 49 -0.02 17.76 -5.58
C GLU A 49 0.28 19.26 -5.65
N ASP A 50 -0.06 20.00 -4.60
CA ASP A 50 0.05 21.46 -4.55
C ASP A 50 -0.58 22.17 -5.77
N GLY A 51 -1.71 21.65 -6.23
CA GLY A 51 -2.44 22.16 -7.40
C GLY A 51 -1.83 21.81 -8.76
N LYS A 52 -0.74 21.03 -8.81
CA LYS A 52 -0.12 20.57 -10.05
C LYS A 52 -0.51 19.12 -10.34
N PRO A 53 -0.91 18.77 -11.58
CA PRO A 53 -1.22 17.39 -11.92
C PRO A 53 0.04 16.51 -11.79
N ARG A 54 -0.15 15.34 -11.19
CA ARG A 54 0.87 14.31 -10.99
C ARG A 54 0.47 13.04 -11.71
N LYS A 55 1.46 12.37 -12.29
CA LYS A 55 1.26 11.08 -12.92
C LYS A 55 1.13 10.00 -11.84
N ILE A 56 0.21 9.07 -12.06
CA ILE A 56 0.09 7.84 -11.26
C ILE A 56 0.97 6.79 -11.94
N ASP A 57 2.08 6.39 -11.30
CA ASP A 57 2.99 5.39 -11.86
C ASP A 57 2.58 3.95 -11.54
N PHE A 58 1.93 3.73 -10.39
CA PHE A 58 1.41 2.44 -9.95
C PHE A 58 -0.05 2.58 -9.54
N PHE A 59 -0.90 1.69 -10.06
CA PHE A 59 -2.31 1.63 -9.70
C PHE A 59 -2.69 0.19 -9.45
N THR A 60 -3.36 -0.06 -8.32
CA THR A 60 -3.89 -1.37 -7.96
C THR A 60 -5.29 -1.18 -7.42
N THR A 61 -6.24 -1.96 -7.91
CA THR A 61 -7.53 -2.12 -7.25
C THR A 61 -7.39 -3.22 -6.21
N ASN A 62 -7.92 -2.99 -5.01
CA ASN A 62 -8.11 -4.08 -4.05
C ASN A 62 -9.35 -4.87 -4.49
N ASP A 63 -9.22 -5.60 -5.59
CA ASP A 63 -10.19 -6.62 -5.93
C ASP A 63 -9.91 -7.85 -5.05
N SER A 64 -10.94 -8.56 -4.65
CA SER A 64 -10.92 -9.71 -3.74
C SER A 64 -10.87 -9.38 -2.24
N LEU A 65 -11.99 -9.71 -1.57
CA LEU A 65 -12.21 -10.71 -0.48
C LEU A 65 -11.02 -11.27 0.34
N THR A 66 -9.78 -11.01 -0.04
CA THR A 66 -8.55 -11.28 0.69
C THR A 66 -8.09 -9.96 1.30
N LEU A 67 -8.40 -9.77 2.58
CA LEU A 67 -7.83 -8.70 3.41
C LEU A 67 -6.31 -8.94 3.54
N THR A 68 -5.54 -8.56 2.53
CA THR A 68 -4.06 -8.67 2.55
C THR A 68 -3.42 -7.59 3.42
N ARG A 69 -4.21 -6.66 3.96
CA ARG A 69 -3.75 -5.68 4.95
C ARG A 69 -3.87 -6.28 6.35
N PRO A 70 -2.79 -6.30 7.16
CA PRO A 70 -2.87 -6.73 8.54
C PRO A 70 -3.87 -5.84 9.29
N LEU A 71 -5.00 -6.41 9.72
CA LEU A 71 -5.94 -5.71 10.60
C LEU A 71 -5.41 -5.85 12.04
N ALA A 72 -5.02 -4.73 12.64
CA ALA A 72 -4.72 -4.69 14.07
C ALA A 72 -5.98 -4.32 14.85
N VAL A 73 -6.58 -5.29 15.54
CA VAL A 73 -7.71 -5.06 16.45
C VAL A 73 -7.20 -5.02 17.88
N VAL A 74 -7.50 -3.95 18.61
CA VAL A 74 -7.17 -3.82 20.04
C VAL A 74 -8.45 -3.91 20.86
N PHE A 75 -8.54 -4.93 21.70
CA PHE A 75 -9.63 -5.07 22.67
C PHE A 75 -9.16 -4.56 24.03
N ALA A 76 -9.77 -3.48 24.51
CA ALA A 76 -9.63 -3.06 25.90
C ALA A 76 -10.78 -3.68 26.71
N LEU A 77 -10.46 -4.67 27.55
CA LEU A 77 -11.42 -5.33 28.42
C LEU A 77 -11.29 -4.76 29.83
N ASP A 78 -12.40 -4.27 30.39
CA ASP A 78 -12.46 -3.86 31.78
C ASP A 78 -12.43 -5.10 32.70
N THR A 79 -11.65 -5.08 33.78
CA THR A 79 -11.61 -6.15 34.79
C THR A 79 -12.15 -5.68 36.15
N SER A 80 -12.83 -4.53 36.20
CA SER A 80 -13.30 -3.85 37.44
C SER A 80 -14.39 -4.61 38.23
N GLY A 81 -14.82 -5.79 37.78
CA GLY A 81 -15.81 -6.62 38.47
C GLY A 81 -17.27 -6.20 38.25
N SER A 82 -17.53 -5.15 37.46
CA SER A 82 -18.89 -4.72 37.07
C SER A 82 -19.45 -5.50 35.86
N LEU A 83 -18.58 -6.15 35.08
CA LEU A 83 -18.97 -7.03 33.99
C LEU A 83 -19.59 -8.30 34.57
N LYS A 84 -20.82 -8.58 34.16
CA LYS A 84 -21.51 -9.78 34.59
C LYS A 84 -20.90 -11.01 33.92
N PRO A 85 -20.99 -12.22 34.52
CA PRO A 85 -20.41 -13.44 33.97
C PRO A 85 -20.90 -13.83 32.57
N GLU A 86 -22.06 -13.34 32.14
CA GLU A 86 -22.59 -13.51 30.79
C GLU A 86 -21.93 -12.57 29.77
N GLU A 87 -21.59 -11.35 30.17
CA GLU A 87 -20.95 -10.34 29.32
C GLU A 87 -19.49 -10.73 29.05
N SER A 88 -18.78 -11.24 30.07
CA SER A 88 -17.41 -11.74 29.92
C SER A 88 -17.31 -12.95 29.00
N ARG A 89 -18.28 -13.88 29.05
CA ARG A 89 -18.35 -15.03 28.13
C ARG A 89 -18.59 -14.59 26.70
N THR A 90 -19.48 -13.62 26.50
CA THR A 90 -19.81 -13.09 25.16
C THR A 90 -18.61 -12.38 24.54
N LEU A 91 -17.93 -11.53 25.32
CA LEU A 91 -16.71 -10.84 24.88
C LEU A 91 -15.57 -11.82 24.55
N HIS A 92 -15.38 -12.87 25.37
CA HIS A 92 -14.37 -13.89 25.11
C HIS A 92 -14.65 -14.68 23.82
N GLN A 93 -15.92 -15.00 23.54
CA GLN A 93 -16.31 -15.69 22.30
C GLN A 93 -16.17 -14.80 21.06
N ALA A 94 -16.36 -13.49 21.17
CA ALA A 94 -16.25 -12.56 20.05
C ALA A 94 -14.79 -12.18 19.69
N ALA A 95 -13.84 -12.41 20.61
CA ALA A 95 -12.42 -12.10 20.42
C ALA A 95 -11.59 -13.29 19.89
N MET A 96 -12.18 -14.48 19.80
CA MET A 96 -11.63 -15.68 19.15
C MET A 96 -12.16 -15.79 17.72
#